data_AF-A0A193KUT6-F1
#
_entry.id   AF-A0A193KUT6-F1
#
_cell.length_a   1.000
_cell.length_b   1.000
_cell.length_c   1.000
_cell.angle_alpha   90.00
_cell.angle_beta   90.00
_cell.angle_gamma   90.00
#
_symmetry.space_group_name_H-M   'P 1'
#
loop_
_entity.id
_entity.type
_entity.pdbx_description
1 polymer ?
#
loop_
_entity_poly.entity_id
_entity_poly.type
_entity_poly.pdbx_seq_one_letter_code
_entity_poly.pdbx_strand_id
1 'polypeptide(L)'
;NYVACDLLFELVGGPAALHDYIQSMGIKETAVVANEAQMHADDQVQYQNWTSMKGAAEILKKFEQKTQLSETSQALLWKWMVETTTGPERLKGLLPAGTGTAH
;
A
#
# COMPACT_ATOMS: atom_id res chain seq x y z
N ASN A 1 -5.17 -9.39 -8.98
CA ASN A 1 -6.55 -9.31 -9.53
C ASN A 1 -7.10 -7.96 -9.10
N TYR A 2 -7.16 -7.00 -10.02
CA TYR A 2 -7.46 -5.59 -9.75
C TYR A 2 -8.88 -5.37 -9.19
N VAL A 3 -9.79 -6.31 -9.45
CA VAL A 3 -11.17 -6.32 -8.97
C VAL A 3 -11.27 -6.23 -7.45
N ALA A 4 -10.38 -6.92 -6.72
CA ALA A 4 -10.42 -6.89 -5.25
C ALA A 4 -10.11 -5.51 -4.68
N CYS A 5 -9.21 -4.75 -5.32
CA CYS A 5 -8.83 -3.41 -4.89
C CYS A 5 -10.00 -2.43 -5.05
N ASP A 6 -10.64 -2.45 -6.21
CA ASP A 6 -11.77 -1.55 -6.50
C ASP A 6 -12.97 -1.83 -5.59
N LEU A 7 -13.26 -3.10 -5.27
CA LEU A 7 -14.30 -3.45 -4.30
C LEU A 7 -13.99 -2.90 -2.89
N LEU A 8 -12.73 -2.91 -2.47
CA LEU A 8 -12.34 -2.30 -1.19
C LEU A 8 -12.48 -0.77 -1.23
N PHE A 9 -12.13 -0.14 -2.35
CA PHE A 9 -12.36 1.29 -2.54
C PHE A 9 -13.85 1.65 -2.42
N GLU A 10 -14.74 0.88 -3.03
CA GLU A 10 -16.19 1.11 -2.92
C GLU A 10 -16.70 1.07 -1.47
N LEU A 11 -16.12 0.20 -0.63
CA LEU A 11 -16.49 0.09 0.78
C LEU A 11 -16.04 1.28 1.64
N VAL A 12 -14.92 1.93 1.29
CA VAL A 12 -14.31 2.99 2.11
C VAL A 12 -14.59 4.41 1.61
N GLY A 13 -15.24 4.57 0.45
CA GLY A 13 -15.55 5.88 -0.14
C GLY A 13 -14.58 6.33 -1.25
N GLY A 14 -13.88 5.39 -1.88
CA GLY A 14 -13.07 5.62 -3.07
C GLY A 14 -11.68 6.23 -2.82
N PRO A 15 -10.95 6.61 -3.89
CA PRO A 15 -9.60 7.16 -3.81
C PRO A 15 -9.45 8.36 -2.88
N ALA A 16 -10.44 9.26 -2.87
CA ALA A 16 -10.44 10.44 -2.00
C ALA A 16 -10.40 10.07 -0.52
N ALA A 17 -11.16 9.07 -0.08
CA ALA A 17 -11.17 8.63 1.31
C ALA A 17 -9.80 8.02 1.73
N LEU A 18 -9.16 7.26 0.83
CA LEU A 18 -7.80 6.76 1.09
C LEU A 18 -6.78 7.90 1.13
N HIS A 19 -6.90 8.89 0.25
CA HIS A 19 -6.04 10.07 0.27
C HIS A 19 -6.15 10.84 1.59
N ASP A 20 -7.38 11.13 2.03
CA ASP A 20 -7.64 11.81 3.30
C ASP A 20 -7.09 11.02 4.49
N TYR A 21 -7.23 9.69 4.48
CA TYR A 21 -6.63 8.83 5.50
C TYR A 21 -5.10 8.95 5.54
N ILE A 22 -4.43 8.91 4.39
CA ILE A 22 -2.96 9.08 4.28
C ILE A 22 -2.53 10.47 4.79
N GLN A 23 -3.24 11.52 4.39
CA GLN A 23 -2.98 12.88 4.86
C GLN A 23 -3.20 13.03 6.37
N SER A 24 -4.21 12.36 6.94
CA SER A 24 -4.51 12.37 8.38
C SER A 24 -3.40 11.75 9.23
N MET A 25 -2.65 10.80 8.66
CA MET A 25 -1.45 10.24 9.29
C MET A 25 -0.25 11.21 9.25
N GLY A 26 -0.38 12.36 8.58
CA GLY A 26 0.67 13.35 8.40
C GLY A 26 1.62 13.06 7.23
N ILE A 27 1.29 12.09 6.36
CA ILE A 27 2.09 11.76 5.17
C ILE A 27 1.62 12.63 4.02
N LYS A 28 2.36 13.71 3.77
CA LYS A 28 1.94 14.74 2.79
C LYS A 28 2.34 14.41 1.36
N GLU A 29 3.46 13.71 1.19
CA GLU A 29 4.11 13.47 -0.10
C GLU A 29 3.60 12.16 -0.74
N THR A 30 2.28 12.00 -0.77
CA THR A 30 1.58 10.87 -1.39
C THR A 30 0.21 11.32 -1.89
N ALA A 31 -0.08 11.05 -3.16
CA ALA A 31 -1.34 11.35 -3.80
C ALA A 31 -2.03 10.06 -4.25
N VAL A 32 -3.33 9.97 -3.96
CA VAL A 32 -4.20 8.90 -4.43
C VAL A 32 -5.44 9.56 -5.02
N VAL A 33 -5.61 9.45 -6.33
CA VAL A 33 -6.67 10.14 -7.07
C VAL A 33 -7.53 9.19 -7.90
N ALA A 34 -7.01 8.00 -8.19
CA ALA A 34 -7.66 7.03 -9.07
C ALA A 34 -7.66 5.61 -8.50
N ASN A 35 -8.68 4.83 -8.87
CA ASN A 35 -8.75 3.40 -8.64
C ASN A 35 -8.14 2.59 -9.81
N GLU A 36 -8.17 1.26 -9.75
CA GLU A 36 -7.54 0.42 -10.78
C GLU A 36 -8.28 0.51 -12.12
N ALA A 37 -9.62 0.52 -12.12
CA ALA A 37 -10.40 0.68 -13.35
C ALA A 37 -10.06 1.99 -14.09
N GLN A 38 -9.88 3.09 -13.37
CA GLN A 38 -9.49 4.39 -13.94
C GLN A 38 -8.05 4.36 -14.48
N MET A 39 -7.10 3.77 -13.74
CA MET A 39 -5.72 3.62 -14.21
C MET A 39 -5.62 2.70 -15.44
N HIS A 40 -6.48 1.70 -15.56
CA HIS A 40 -6.54 0.83 -16.74
C HIS A 40 -7.17 1.53 -17.95
N ALA A 41 -8.10 2.45 -17.73
CA ALA A 41 -8.78 3.16 -18.83
C ALA A 41 -7.89 4.20 -19.52
N ASP A 42 -6.95 4.81 -18.79
CA ASP A 42 -6.00 5.79 -19.30
C ASP A 42 -4.62 5.63 -18.63
N ASP A 43 -3.62 5.24 -19.44
CA ASP A 43 -2.26 5.01 -19.00
C ASP A 43 -1.60 6.24 -18.37
N GLN A 44 -2.08 7.47 -18.63
CA GLN A 44 -1.55 8.68 -18.00
C GLN A 44 -2.01 8.84 -16.54
N VAL A 45 -3.13 8.22 -16.16
CA VAL A 45 -3.70 8.36 -14.81
C VAL A 45 -2.81 7.73 -13.76
N GLN A 46 -2.05 6.69 -14.11
CA GLN A 46 -1.12 6.03 -13.17
C GLN A 46 -0.09 7.01 -12.56
N TYR A 47 0.33 8.03 -13.32
CA TYR A 47 1.30 9.02 -12.85
C TYR A 47 0.72 10.01 -11.83
N GLN A 48 -0.61 10.08 -11.71
CA GLN A 48 -1.29 10.93 -10.74
C GLN A 48 -1.41 10.24 -9.36
N ASN A 49 -1.37 8.90 -9.34
CA ASN A 49 -1.15 8.11 -8.13
C ASN A 49 0.37 8.01 -7.87
N TRP A 50 0.91 8.86 -6.99
CA TRP A 50 2.35 8.92 -6.76
C TRP A 50 2.70 9.03 -5.28
N THR A 51 3.93 8.65 -4.93
CA THR A 51 4.52 8.86 -3.61
C THR A 51 5.98 9.27 -3.75
N SER A 52 6.47 10.13 -2.86
CA SER A 52 7.91 10.40 -2.78
C SER A 52 8.62 9.26 -2.04
N MET A 53 9.95 9.20 -2.16
CA MET A 53 10.75 8.25 -1.37
C MET A 53 10.56 8.44 0.14
N LYS A 54 10.29 9.67 0.59
CA LYS A 54 10.02 9.97 1.98
C LYS A 54 8.62 9.49 2.39
N GLY A 55 7.59 9.75 1.57
CA GLY A 55 6.22 9.25 1.84
C GLY A 55 6.16 7.72 1.93
N ALA A 56 6.87 7.03 1.03
CA ALA A 56 7.01 5.58 1.07
C ALA A 56 7.71 5.08 2.36
N ALA A 57 8.77 5.75 2.82
CA ALA A 57 9.43 5.40 4.07
C ALA A 57 8.53 5.67 5.30
N GLU A 58 7.80 6.78 5.30
CA GLU A 58 6.92 7.17 6.40
C GLU A 58 5.76 6.19 6.61
N ILE A 59 5.11 5.73 5.54
CA ILE A 59 4.00 4.76 5.66
C ILE A 59 4.48 3.42 6.24
N LEU A 60 5.63 2.92 5.77
CA LEU A 60 6.24 1.71 6.31
C LEU A 60 6.66 1.89 7.77
N LYS A 61 7.20 3.06 8.12
CA LYS A 61 7.60 3.34 9.51
C LYS A 61 6.39 3.39 10.45
N LYS A 62 5.28 4.00 10.04
CA LYS A 62 4.04 4.02 10.85
C LYS A 62 3.45 2.63 11.02
N PHE A 63 3.47 1.81 9.97
CA PHE A 63 3.06 0.42 10.06
C PHE A 63 3.97 -0.39 11.01
N GLU A 64 5.29 -0.24 10.91
CA GLU A 64 6.27 -0.90 11.80
C GLU A 64 6.08 -0.53 13.28
N GLN A 65 5.71 0.72 13.56
CA GLN A 65 5.43 1.22 14.91
C GLN A 65 4.14 0.65 15.54
N LYS A 66 3.27 -0.02 14.76
CA LYS A 66 2.01 -0.63 15.23
C LYS A 66 1.06 0.35 15.92
N THR A 67 1.07 1.62 15.51
CA THR A 67 0.24 2.67 16.12
C THR A 67 -1.04 2.98 15.37
N GLN A 68 -1.19 2.48 14.13
CA GLN A 68 -2.31 2.81 13.24
C GLN A 68 -3.44 1.77 13.27
N LEU A 69 -3.15 0.56 13.74
CA LEU A 69 -4.04 -0.60 13.65
C LEU A 69 -4.18 -1.29 15.01
N SER A 70 -5.29 -2.00 15.21
CA SER A 70 -5.40 -2.97 16.31
C SER A 70 -4.35 -4.09 16.14
N GLU A 71 -4.01 -4.77 17.23
CA GLU A 71 -3.06 -5.89 17.17
C GLU A 71 -3.47 -6.98 16.17
N THR A 72 -4.77 -7.30 16.11
CA THR A 72 -5.31 -8.28 15.17
C THR A 72 -5.18 -7.82 13.71
N SER A 73 -5.53 -6.57 13.42
CA SER A 73 -5.41 -6.01 12.07
C SER A 73 -3.93 -5.89 11.65
N GLN A 74 -3.06 -5.51 12.57
CA GLN A 74 -1.61 -5.45 12.36
C GLN A 74 -1.03 -6.84 12.01
N ALA A 75 -1.40 -7.86 12.77
CA ALA A 75 -0.95 -9.24 12.52
C ALA A 75 -1.47 -9.77 11.17
N LEU A 76 -2.71 -9.44 10.82
CA LEU A 76 -3.32 -9.84 9.55
C LEU A 76 -2.60 -9.21 8.35
N LEU A 77 -2.37 -7.90 8.38
CA LEU A 77 -1.68 -7.21 7.30
C LEU A 77 -0.23 -7.69 7.16
N TRP A 78 0.47 -7.88 8.28
CA TRP A 78 1.82 -8.44 8.28
C TRP A 78 1.86 -9.82 7.62
N LYS A 79 0.92 -10.70 7.99
CA LYS A 79 0.81 -12.04 7.40
C LYS A 79 0.69 -11.97 5.88
N TRP A 80 -0.24 -11.16 5.36
CA TRP A 80 -0.45 -11.03 3.92
C TRP A 80 0.80 -10.52 3.18
N MET A 81 1.51 -9.53 3.74
CA MET A 81 2.74 -9.00 3.14
C MET A 81 3.89 -10.02 3.15
N VAL A 82 3.99 -10.86 4.20
CA VAL A 82 5.01 -11.93 4.27
C VAL A 82 4.69 -13.05 3.27
N GLU A 83 3.42 -13.46 3.19
CA GLU A 83 2.93 -14.54 2.32
C GLU A 83 2.79 -14.12 0.85
N THR A 84 3.14 -12.88 0.50
CA THR A 84 3.05 -12.38 -0.87
C THR A 84 3.92 -13.20 -1.83
N THR A 85 3.32 -13.62 -2.95
CA THR A 85 3.94 -14.46 -3.99
C THR A 85 4.50 -13.68 -5.18
N THR A 86 4.17 -12.40 -5.30
CA THR A 86 4.66 -11.53 -6.38
C THR A 86 6.04 -10.96 -6.06
N GLY A 87 6.85 -10.70 -7.08
CA GLY A 87 8.17 -10.07 -6.91
C GLY A 87 9.25 -10.89 -6.16
N PRO A 88 9.36 -12.23 -6.32
CA PRO A 88 10.37 -13.04 -5.61
C PRO A 88 11.80 -12.56 -5.86
N GLU A 89 12.09 -12.06 -7.06
CA GLU A 89 13.41 -11.57 -7.48
C GLU A 89 13.66 -10.08 -7.16
N ARG A 90 12.79 -9.42 -6.37
CA ARG A 90 12.95 -8.01 -5.98
C ARG A 90 13.71 -7.91 -4.66
N LEU A 91 13.07 -7.40 -3.60
CA LEU A 91 13.69 -7.23 -2.29
C LEU A 91 14.17 -8.56 -1.70
N LYS A 92 13.47 -9.67 -1.99
CA LYS A 92 13.82 -11.02 -1.50
C LYS A 92 14.95 -11.70 -2.30
N GLY A 93 15.21 -11.28 -3.54
CA GLY A 93 15.96 -12.08 -4.52
C GLY A 93 17.41 -12.42 -4.12
N LEU A 94 18.08 -11.53 -3.39
CA LEU A 94 19.48 -11.72 -2.96
C LEU A 94 19.64 -11.76 -1.44
N LEU A 95 18.54 -11.89 -0.69
CA LEU A 95 18.61 -12.05 0.76
C LEU A 95 18.96 -13.50 1.13
N PRO A 96 19.58 -13.73 2.29
CA PRO A 96 19.78 -15.07 2.81
C PRO A 96 18.47 -15.86 2.90
N ALA A 97 18.51 -17.15 2.61
CA ALA A 97 17.35 -18.02 2.73
C ALA A 97 16.77 -17.97 4.15
N GLY A 98 15.43 -17.83 4.24
CA GLY A 98 14.73 -17.69 5.53
C GLY A 98 14.64 -16.27 6.07
N THR A 99 15.16 -15.25 5.38
CA THR A 99 15.01 -13.85 5.80
C THR A 99 13.54 -13.42 5.75
N GLY A 100 12.95 -13.15 6.92
CA GLY A 100 11.57 -12.65 7.01
C GLY A 100 11.43 -11.29 6.33
N THR A 101 10.66 -11.24 5.24
CA THR A 101 10.48 -10.03 4.43
C THR A 101 8.99 -9.85 4.09
N ALA A 102 8.41 -8.76 4.58
CA ALA A 102 7.07 -8.29 4.25
C ALA A 102 7.19 -7.21 3.16
N HIS A 103 6.55 -7.39 2.00
CA HIS A 103 6.59 -6.44 0.89
C HIS A 103 5.28 -6.38 0.10
#